data_AF-A0A167SK82-F1
#
_entry.id   AF-A0A167SK82-F1
#
_cell.length_a   1.000
_cell.length_b   1.000
_cell.length_c   1.000
_cell.angle_alpha   90.00
_cell.angle_beta   90.00
_cell.angle_gamma   90.00
#
_symmetry.space_group_name_H-M   'P 1'
#
loop_
_entity.id
_entity.type
_entity.pdbx_description
1 polymer ?
#
loop_
_entity_poly.entity_id
_entity_poly.type
_entity_poly.pdbx_seq_one_letter_code
_entity_poly.pdbx_strand_id
1 'polypeptide(L)'
;MSSSTRSDGNTSMRQEWPGGRPEFLPPGITAPRSAEEATCLLNLVQASRSVEQSRKLLAKRRAQQCRNLAELYELQARNADGRLTKADLDIGRVTSAVRRSGMFTLPSPAMALKKYRVKYRVK
;
A
#
# COMPACT_ATOMS: atom_id res chain seq x y z
N MET A 1 -58.98 -29.15 -52.12
CA MET A 1 -58.83 -28.90 -50.68
C MET A 1 -58.30 -30.17 -50.04
N SER A 2 -57.00 -30.20 -49.74
CA SER A 2 -56.40 -31.31 -48.99
C SER A 2 -55.45 -30.70 -47.97
N SER A 3 -55.98 -30.49 -46.77
CA SER A 3 -55.23 -30.03 -45.61
C SER A 3 -54.48 -31.23 -45.02
N SER A 4 -53.16 -31.33 -45.28
CA SER A 4 -52.31 -32.27 -44.57
C SER A 4 -51.78 -31.62 -43.29
N THR A 5 -52.20 -32.22 -42.18
CA THR A 5 -51.89 -31.88 -40.80
C THR A 5 -50.41 -32.09 -40.46
N ARG A 6 -49.87 -31.09 -39.75
CA ARG A 6 -48.72 -31.12 -38.84
C ARG A 6 -48.17 -32.51 -38.47
N SER A 7 -46.87 -32.66 -38.66
CA SER A 7 -46.02 -33.44 -37.75
C SER A 7 -45.02 -32.45 -37.14
N ASP A 8 -45.43 -31.79 -36.05
CA ASP A 8 -44.50 -31.11 -35.15
C ASP A 8 -43.77 -32.18 -34.34
N GLY A 9 -42.81 -32.83 -35.00
CA GLY A 9 -41.84 -33.69 -34.35
C GLY A 9 -40.95 -32.80 -33.48
N ASN A 10 -41.35 -32.61 -32.23
CA ASN A 10 -40.56 -31.95 -31.19
C ASN A 10 -39.34 -32.84 -30.84
N THR A 11 -38.33 -32.83 -31.71
CA THR A 11 -36.98 -33.29 -31.37
C THR A 11 -36.36 -32.28 -30.43
N SER A 12 -36.67 -32.43 -29.14
CA SER A 12 -35.83 -31.94 -28.05
C SER A 12 -34.47 -32.66 -28.13
N MET A 13 -33.66 -32.31 -29.13
CA MET A 13 -32.24 -32.64 -29.15
C MET A 13 -31.64 -31.93 -27.95
N ARG A 14 -31.37 -32.68 -26.88
CA ARG A 14 -30.53 -32.22 -25.78
C ARG A 14 -29.26 -31.69 -26.45
N GLN A 15 -29.02 -30.38 -26.33
CA GLN A 15 -27.79 -29.73 -26.80
C GLN A 15 -26.65 -30.18 -25.90
N GLU A 16 -26.21 -31.41 -26.11
CA GLU A 16 -25.11 -32.03 -25.41
C GLU A 16 -23.81 -31.59 -26.06
N TRP A 17 -22.83 -31.26 -25.22
CA TRP A 17 -21.51 -30.88 -25.69
C TRP A 17 -20.85 -32.09 -26.34
N PRO A 18 -20.29 -31.97 -27.56
CA PRO A 18 -19.51 -33.05 -28.15
C PRO A 18 -18.30 -33.32 -27.24
N GLY A 19 -18.30 -34.49 -26.59
CA GLY A 19 -17.24 -34.88 -25.64
C GLY A 19 -17.42 -34.41 -24.19
N GLY A 20 -18.60 -33.87 -23.83
CA GLY A 20 -18.88 -33.41 -22.47
C GLY A 20 -18.63 -31.91 -22.27
N ARG A 21 -19.28 -31.34 -21.25
CA ARG A 21 -19.24 -29.89 -21.00
C ARG A 21 -17.87 -29.49 -20.43
N PRO A 22 -17.17 -28.52 -21.03
CA PRO A 22 -15.90 -28.03 -20.50
C PRO A 22 -16.05 -27.43 -19.10
N GLU A 23 -15.24 -27.88 -18.15
CA GLU A 23 -15.28 -27.44 -16.74
C GLU A 23 -14.96 -25.95 -16.56
N PHE A 24 -14.21 -25.36 -17.50
CA PHE A 24 -13.83 -23.96 -17.45
C PHE A 24 -14.95 -22.99 -17.83
N LEU A 25 -16.11 -23.49 -18.29
CA LEU A 25 -17.26 -22.65 -18.64
C LEU A 25 -18.16 -22.44 -17.41
N PRO A 26 -18.59 -21.21 -17.12
CA PRO A 26 -19.51 -20.94 -16.02
C PRO A 26 -20.86 -21.67 -16.21
N PRO A 27 -21.50 -22.09 -15.11
CA PRO A 27 -22.77 -22.84 -15.13
C PRO A 27 -23.85 -22.07 -15.92
N GLY A 28 -24.64 -22.79 -16.71
CA GLY A 28 -25.71 -22.21 -17.53
C GLY A 28 -25.35 -21.91 -18.99
N ILE A 29 -24.08 -22.04 -19.40
CA ILE A 29 -23.70 -21.94 -20.82
C ILE A 29 -24.05 -23.23 -21.58
N THR A 30 -24.88 -23.10 -22.62
CA THR A 30 -25.27 -24.17 -23.55
C THR A 30 -24.17 -24.46 -24.58
N ALA A 31 -24.23 -25.64 -25.20
CA ALA A 31 -23.30 -25.99 -26.28
C ALA A 31 -23.40 -24.97 -27.44
N PRO A 32 -22.25 -24.57 -28.04
CA PRO A 32 -22.23 -23.64 -29.15
C PRO A 32 -22.96 -24.25 -30.35
N ARG A 33 -23.78 -23.42 -31.01
CA ARG A 33 -24.58 -23.81 -32.18
C ARG A 33 -23.83 -23.59 -33.48
N SER A 34 -22.73 -22.83 -33.45
CA SER A 34 -21.87 -22.54 -34.59
C SER A 34 -20.38 -22.47 -34.19
N ALA A 35 -19.50 -22.52 -35.20
CA ALA A 35 -18.06 -22.34 -34.98
C ALA A 35 -17.71 -20.93 -34.46
N GLU A 36 -18.49 -19.91 -34.83
CA GLU A 36 -18.32 -18.55 -34.35
C GLU A 36 -18.67 -18.43 -32.86
N GLU A 37 -19.77 -19.06 -32.42
CA GLU A 37 -20.13 -19.12 -31.00
C GLU A 37 -19.08 -19.87 -30.18
N ALA A 38 -18.55 -20.98 -30.70
CA ALA A 38 -17.47 -21.72 -30.06
C ALA A 38 -16.22 -20.84 -29.90
N THR A 39 -15.85 -20.09 -30.95
CA THR A 39 -14.72 -19.16 -30.93
C THR A 39 -14.93 -18.03 -29.92
N CYS A 40 -16.14 -17.48 -29.85
CA CYS A 40 -16.51 -16.45 -28.88
C CYS A 40 -16.36 -16.95 -27.43
N LEU A 41 -16.87 -18.16 -27.14
CA LEU A 41 -16.75 -18.78 -25.83
C LEU A 41 -15.29 -19.04 -25.43
N LEU A 42 -14.45 -19.50 -26.36
CA LEU A 42 -13.02 -19.68 -26.11
C LEU A 42 -12.33 -18.35 -25.79
N ASN A 43 -12.62 -17.29 -26.56
CA ASN A 43 -12.07 -15.97 -26.32
C ASN A 43 -12.50 -15.40 -24.96
N LEU A 44 -13.76 -15.62 -24.57
CA LEU A 44 -14.28 -15.19 -23.27
C LEU A 44 -13.55 -15.89 -22.11
N VAL A 45 -13.26 -17.18 -22.25
CA VAL A 45 -12.51 -17.96 -21.25
C VAL A 45 -11.05 -17.50 -21.18
N GLN A 46 -10.43 -17.20 -22.32
CA GLN A 46 -9.08 -16.65 -22.34
C GLN A 46 -9.02 -15.28 -21.66
N ALA A 47 -9.99 -14.41 -21.96
CA ALA A 47 -10.11 -13.09 -21.34
C ALA A 47 -10.33 -13.20 -19.83
N SER A 48 -11.21 -14.09 -19.37
CA SER A 48 -11.46 -14.27 -17.93
C SER A 48 -10.21 -14.74 -17.18
N ARG A 49 -9.48 -15.72 -17.73
CA ARG A 49 -8.18 -16.18 -17.18
C ARG A 49 -7.16 -15.06 -17.14
N SER A 50 -7.06 -14.24 -18.18
CA SER A 50 -6.15 -13.09 -18.25
C SER A 50 -6.48 -12.05 -17.17
N VAL A 51 -7.76 -11.76 -16.96
CA VAL A 51 -8.23 -10.86 -15.89
C VAL A 51 -7.87 -11.41 -14.52
N GLU A 52 -8.10 -12.70 -14.27
CA GLU A 52 -7.74 -13.34 -12.99
C GLU A 52 -6.23 -13.32 -12.73
N GLN A 53 -5.41 -13.61 -13.75
CA GLN A 53 -3.96 -13.53 -13.64
C GLN A 53 -3.50 -12.10 -13.34
N SER A 54 -4.08 -11.12 -14.03
CA SER A 54 -3.80 -9.70 -13.80
C SER A 54 -4.17 -9.27 -12.38
N ARG A 55 -5.31 -9.73 -11.84
CA ARG A 55 -5.70 -9.50 -10.44
C ARG A 55 -4.70 -10.08 -9.45
N LYS A 56 -4.24 -11.33 -9.67
CA LYS A 56 -3.21 -11.97 -8.83
C LYS A 56 -1.89 -11.20 -8.87
N LEU A 57 -1.46 -10.75 -10.06
CA LEU A 57 -0.24 -9.94 -10.21
C LEU A 57 -0.37 -8.58 -9.52
N LEU A 58 -1.53 -7.92 -9.63
CA LEU A 58 -1.79 -6.66 -8.95
C LEU A 58 -1.74 -6.81 -7.43
N ALA A 59 -2.33 -7.87 -6.88
CA ALA A 59 -2.27 -8.17 -5.45
C ALA A 59 -0.81 -8.38 -4.98
N LYS A 60 -0.01 -9.14 -5.74
CA LYS A 60 1.43 -9.33 -5.46
C LYS A 60 2.20 -8.00 -5.49
N ARG A 61 1.95 -7.15 -6.49
CA ARG A 61 2.61 -5.84 -6.60
C ARG A 61 2.23 -4.91 -5.46
N ARG A 62 0.96 -4.88 -5.04
CA ARG A 62 0.49 -4.10 -3.88
C ARG A 62 1.18 -4.56 -2.60
N ALA A 63 1.25 -5.87 -2.37
CA ALA A 63 1.96 -6.42 -1.20
C ALA A 63 3.44 -6.02 -1.21
N GLN A 64 4.11 -6.07 -2.37
CA GLN A 64 5.51 -5.63 -2.48
C GLN A 64 5.66 -4.12 -2.22
N GLN A 65 4.76 -3.29 -2.77
CA GLN A 65 4.77 -1.85 -2.54
C GLN A 65 4.63 -1.51 -1.05
N CYS A 66 3.71 -2.19 -0.34
CA CYS A 66 3.55 -1.99 1.10
C CYS A 66 4.82 -2.36 1.88
N ARG A 67 5.49 -3.46 1.52
CA ARG A 67 6.77 -3.85 2.14
C ARG A 67 7.86 -2.81 1.92
N ASN A 68 8.03 -2.37 0.67
CA ASN A 68 9.03 -1.35 0.34
C ASN A 68 8.78 -0.03 1.07
N LEU A 69 7.52 0.37 1.24
CA LEU A 69 7.16 1.57 2.00
C LEU A 69 7.48 1.40 3.50
N ALA A 70 7.19 0.24 4.08
CA ALA A 70 7.54 -0.05 5.46
C ALA A 70 9.06 0.02 5.69
N GLU A 71 9.85 -0.60 4.81
CA GLU A 71 11.32 -0.55 4.86
C GLU A 71 11.86 0.88 4.75
N LEU A 72 11.26 1.71 3.88
CA LEU A 72 11.61 3.13 3.75
C LEU A 72 11.34 3.91 5.03
N TYR A 73 10.17 3.69 5.65
CA TYR A 73 9.82 4.35 6.91
C TYR A 73 10.71 3.89 8.07
N GLU A 74 11.07 2.60 8.13
CA GLU A 74 12.03 2.11 9.10
C GLU A 74 13.40 2.77 8.94
N LEU A 75 13.88 2.91 7.70
CA LEU A 75 15.15 3.60 7.43
C LEU A 75 15.08 5.08 7.83
N GLN A 76 13.96 5.76 7.54
CA GLN A 76 13.75 7.14 7.95
C GLN A 76 13.72 7.29 9.48
N ALA A 77 13.07 6.37 10.19
CA ALA A 77 13.05 6.36 11.65
C ALA A 77 14.48 6.18 12.22
N ARG A 78 15.23 5.20 11.73
CA ARG A 78 16.63 4.98 12.16
C ARG A 78 17.52 6.21 11.90
N ASN A 79 17.34 6.86 10.75
CA ASN A 79 18.08 8.08 10.42
C ASN A 79 17.68 9.24 11.35
N ALA A 80 16.39 9.37 11.68
CA ALA A 80 15.91 10.37 12.62
C ALA A 80 16.49 10.13 14.03
N ASP A 81 16.50 8.89 14.51
CA ASP A 81 17.11 8.52 15.80
C ASP A 81 18.61 8.84 15.83
N GLY A 82 19.34 8.53 14.76
CA GLY A 82 20.75 8.90 14.62
C GLY A 82 20.99 10.41 14.65
N ARG A 83 20.08 11.20 14.06
CA ARG A 83 20.15 12.66 14.13
C ARG A 83 19.81 13.21 15.51
N LEU A 84 18.83 12.62 16.20
CA LEU A 84 18.46 12.99 17.56
C LEU A 84 19.60 12.74 18.54
N THR A 85 20.18 11.54 18.52
CA THR A 85 21.34 11.20 19.38
C THR A 85 22.53 12.13 19.14
N LYS A 86 22.81 12.50 17.88
CA LYS A 86 23.84 13.49 17.56
C LYS A 86 23.50 14.87 18.13
N ALA A 87 22.25 15.32 17.98
CA ALA A 87 21.79 16.59 18.53
C ALA A 87 21.91 16.63 20.06
N ASP A 88 21.57 15.53 20.75
CA ASP A 88 21.71 15.41 22.21
C ASP A 88 23.17 15.55 22.66
N LEU A 89 24.10 14.92 21.93
CA LEU A 89 25.54 15.06 22.19
C LEU A 89 26.01 16.50 21.99
N ASP A 90 25.55 17.17 20.94
CA ASP A 90 25.89 18.57 20.66
C ASP A 90 25.34 19.50 21.75
N ILE A 91 24.09 19.30 22.20
CA ILE A 91 23.51 20.03 23.34
C ILE A 91 24.34 19.79 24.61
N GLY A 92 24.72 18.55 24.89
CA GLY A 92 25.56 18.20 26.05
C GLY A 92 26.92 18.90 26.02
N ARG A 93 27.55 18.96 24.84
CA ARG A 93 28.83 19.67 24.62
C ARG A 93 28.68 21.18 24.82
N VAL A 94 27.67 21.79 24.23
CA VAL A 94 27.38 23.23 24.39
C VAL A 94 27.09 23.56 25.85
N THR A 95 26.22 22.79 26.50
CA THR A 95 25.88 22.98 27.93
C THR A 95 27.12 22.92 28.82
N SER A 96 28.01 21.95 28.55
CA SER A 96 29.28 21.82 29.27
C SER A 96 30.22 22.99 29.00
N ALA A 97 30.33 23.46 27.75
CA ALA A 97 31.13 24.62 27.40
C ALA A 97 30.61 25.90 28.07
N VAL A 98 29.30 26.11 28.10
CA VAL A 98 28.65 27.24 28.79
C VAL A 98 28.87 27.20 30.31
N ARG A 99 28.82 26.02 30.94
CA ARG A 99 29.16 25.89 32.37
C ARG A 99 30.62 26.26 32.63
N ARG A 100 31.55 25.75 31.81
CA ARG A 100 32.99 26.02 31.97
C ARG A 100 33.37 27.47 31.69
N SER A 101 32.66 28.16 30.81
CA SER A 101 32.91 29.58 30.55
C SER A 101 32.45 30.50 31.68
N GLY A 102 31.81 29.96 32.73
CA GLY A 102 31.30 30.75 33.85
C GLY A 102 30.08 31.59 33.50
N MET A 103 29.54 31.52 32.28
CA MET A 103 28.34 32.27 31.88
C MET A 103 27.07 31.87 32.64
N PHE A 104 27.05 30.68 33.25
CA PHE A 104 25.95 30.27 34.15
C PHE A 104 26.02 30.93 35.53
N THR A 105 27.15 31.58 35.87
CA THR A 105 27.23 32.46 37.04
C THR A 105 26.71 33.85 36.66
N LEU A 106 25.42 33.93 36.33
CA LEU A 106 24.72 35.18 36.61
C LEU A 106 24.88 35.40 38.12
N PRO A 107 25.53 36.48 38.58
CA PRO A 107 25.57 36.76 40.01
C PRO A 107 24.11 36.76 40.47
N SER A 108 23.80 36.06 41.56
CA SER A 108 22.45 36.13 42.12
C SER A 108 22.07 37.61 42.26
N PRO A 109 20.78 37.98 42.15
CA PRO A 109 20.37 39.38 42.25
C PRO A 109 20.97 40.09 43.47
N ALA A 110 21.15 39.37 44.58
CA ALA A 110 21.84 39.85 45.79
C ALA A 110 23.34 40.14 45.58
N MET A 111 24.06 39.27 44.87
CA MET A 111 25.47 39.48 44.51
C MET A 111 25.67 40.63 43.52
N ALA A 112 24.75 40.79 42.57
CA ALA A 112 24.73 41.92 41.63
C ALA A 112 24.50 43.26 42.36
N LEU A 113 23.51 43.30 43.26
CA LEU A 113 23.21 44.47 44.10
C LEU A 113 24.37 44.81 45.05
N LYS A 114 25.04 43.81 45.63
CA LYS A 114 26.21 44.03 46.49
C LYS A 114 27.37 44.67 45.72
N LYS A 115 27.69 44.19 44.51
CA LYS A 115 28.70 44.81 43.63
C LYS A 115 28.32 46.22 43.21
N TYR A 116 27.04 46.47 42.90
CA TYR A 116 26.55 47.81 42.54
C TYR A 116 26.70 48.79 43.72
N ARG A 117 26.28 48.39 44.93
CA ARG A 117 26.44 49.21 46.14
C ARG A 117 27.89 49.50 46.50
N VAL A 118 28.82 48.57 46.24
CA VAL A 118 30.26 48.79 46.46
C VAL A 118 30.82 49.77 45.42
N LYS A 119 30.39 49.67 44.15
CA LYS A 119 30.90 50.50 43.06
C LYS A 119 30.34 51.93 43.07
N TYR A 120 29.13 52.12 43.59
CA TYR A 120 28.46 53.43 43.68
C TYR A 120 28.27 53.89 45.12
N ARG A 121 29.14 53.44 46.05
CA ARG A 121 29.15 53.98 47.41
C ARG A 121 29.73 55.40 47.35
N VAL A 122 28.83 56.38 47.16
CA VAL A 122 29.13 57.80 47.37
C VAL A 122 29.49 57.96 48.85
N LYS A 123 30.61 58.63 49.11
CA LYS A 123 31.11 58.98 50.45
C LYS A 123 30.08 59.79 51.22
#